data_AF-A0A3E3EHL6-F1
#
_entry.id   AF-A0A3E3EHL6-F1
#
_cell.length_a   1.000
_cell.length_b   1.000
_cell.length_c   1.000
_cell.angle_alpha   90.00
_cell.angle_beta   90.00
_cell.angle_gamma   90.00
#
_symmetry.space_group_name_H-M   'P 1'
#
loop_
_entity.id
_entity.type
_entity.pdbx_description
1 polymer ?
#
loop_
_entity_poly.entity_id
_entity_poly.type
_entity_poly.pdbx_seq_one_letter_code
_entity_poly.pdbx_strand_id
1 'polypeptide(L)' 'MKKTGEYIRKIINSNLPAYIFLFILTAALIIDTAMIAVSIAAYAISGNAANLENITTYALIISFASTVNVYLIKKIMK' A
#
# COMPACT_ATOMS: atom_id res chain seq x y z
N MET A 1 15.24 -18.58 -27.35
CA MET A 1 15.66 -17.96 -26.08
C MET A 1 15.97 -16.45 -26.19
N LYS A 2 16.65 -15.95 -27.24
CA LYS A 2 16.96 -14.51 -27.40
C LYS A 2 15.74 -13.57 -27.32
N LYS A 3 14.64 -13.93 -28.00
CA LYS A 3 13.39 -13.14 -27.98
C LYS A 3 12.76 -13.05 -26.58
N THR A 4 12.76 -14.14 -25.81
CA THR A 4 12.20 -14.17 -24.44
C THR A 4 12.96 -13.24 -23.48
N GLY A 5 14.29 -13.20 -23.58
CA GLY A 5 15.11 -12.28 -22.79
C GLY A 5 14.86 -10.80 -23.12
N GLU A 6 14.65 -10.47 -24.39
CA GLU A 6 14.26 -9.11 -24.81
C GLU A 6 12.88 -8.69 -24.28
N TYR A 7 11.90 -9.59 -24.29
CA TYR A 7 10.57 -9.31 -23.72
C TYR A 7 10.65 -9.06 -22.22
N ILE A 8 11.37 -9.90 -21.48
CA ILE A 8 11.57 -9.71 -20.03
C ILE A 8 12.26 -8.38 -19.75
N ARG A 9 13.30 -8.02 -20.53
CA ARG A 9 14.01 -6.75 -20.38
C ARG A 9 13.12 -5.54 -20.68
N LYS A 10 12.25 -5.63 -21.69
CA LYS A 10 11.23 -4.60 -21.98
C LYS A 10 10.22 -4.45 -20.84
N ILE A 11 9.77 -5.55 -20.23
CA ILE A 11 8.84 -5.52 -19.10
C ILE A 11 9.50 -4.88 -17.88
N ILE A 12 10.72 -5.29 -17.53
CA ILE A 12 11.48 -4.74 -16.40
C ILE A 12 11.76 -3.24 -16.58
N ASN A 13 12.11 -2.81 -17.79
CA ASN A 13 12.38 -1.41 -18.10
C ASN A 13 11.11 -0.59 -18.38
N SER A 14 9.94 -1.22 -18.42
CA SER A 14 8.67 -0.51 -18.54
C SER A 14 8.18 -0.06 -17.16
N ASN A 15 7.24 0.88 -17.14
CA ASN A 15 6.57 1.28 -15.90
C ASN A 15 5.54 0.24 -15.40
N LEU A 16 5.35 -0.89 -16.11
CA LEU A 16 4.35 -1.91 -15.76
C LEU A 16 4.54 -2.48 -14.34
N PRO A 17 5.75 -2.88 -13.89
CA PRO A 17 5.95 -3.36 -12.52
C PRO A 17 5.61 -2.30 -11.48
N ALA A 18 5.90 -1.02 -11.78
CA ALA A 18 5.59 0.09 -10.88
C ALA A 18 4.07 0.33 -10.78
N TYR A 19 3.32 0.20 -11.88
CA TYR A 19 1.86 0.27 -11.87
C TYR A 19 1.22 -0.89 -11.10
N ILE A 20 1.71 -2.12 -11.27
CA ILE A 20 1.22 -3.27 -10.50
C ILE A 20 1.49 -3.06 -9.01
N PHE A 21 2.68 -2.56 -8.67
CA PHE A 21 3.03 -2.29 -7.28
C PHE A 21 2.17 -1.17 -6.68
N LEU A 22 1.93 -0.08 -7.42
CA LEU A 22 0.98 0.98 -7.03
C LEU A 22 -0.43 0.42 -6.76
N PHE A 23 -0.91 -0.47 -7.63
CA PHE A 23 -2.23 -1.08 -7.48
C PHE A 23 -2.33 -1.89 -6.18
N ILE A 24 -1.34 -2.76 -5.92
CA ILE A 24 -1.29 -3.59 -4.70
C ILE A 24 -1.20 -2.70 -3.46
N LEU A 25 -0.35 -1.68 -3.47
CA LEU A 25 -0.17 -0.78 -2.33
C LEU A 25 -1.46 0.03 -2.05
N THR A 26 -2.17 0.44 -3.10
CA THR A 26 -3.46 1.13 -2.98
C THR A 26 -4.55 0.21 -2.43
N ALA A 27 -4.58 -1.06 -2.84
CA ALA A 27 -5.50 -2.04 -2.27
C ALA A 27 -5.23 -2.27 -0.77
N ALA A 28 -3.95 -2.39 -0.37
CA ALA A 28 -3.57 -2.51 1.03
C ALA A 28 -4.02 -1.30 1.87
N LEU A 29 -3.83 -0.07 1.35
CA LEU A 29 -4.29 1.17 2.01
C LEU A 29 -5.79 1.16 2.33
N ILE A 30 -6.62 0.66 1.42
CA ILE A 30 -8.07 0.57 1.63
C ILE A 30 -8.39 -0.40 2.77
N ILE A 31 -7.72 -1.55 2.81
CA ILE A 31 -7.90 -2.56 3.86
C ILE A 31 -7.47 -1.99 5.22
N ASP A 32 -6.30 -1.37 5.31
CA ASP A 32 -5.79 -0.80 6.56
C ASP A 32 -6.70 0.34 7.08
N THR A 33 -7.27 1.13 6.17
CA THR A 33 -8.25 2.17 6.53
C THR A 33 -9.51 1.55 7.14
N ALA A 34 -10.00 0.44 6.59
CA ALA A 34 -11.12 -0.29 7.18
C ALA A 34 -10.75 -0.87 8.56
N MET A 35 -9.52 -1.33 8.75
CA MET A 35 -9.04 -1.84 10.03
C MET A 35 -8.99 -0.76 11.11
N ILE A 36 -8.69 0.50 10.76
CA ILE A 36 -8.82 1.62 11.69
C ILE A 36 -10.27 1.78 12.15
N ALA A 37 -11.24 1.78 11.22
CA ALA A 37 -12.65 1.92 11.58
C ALA A 37 -13.14 0.76 12.48
N VAL A 38 -12.73 -0.47 12.18
CA VAL A 38 -13.01 -1.64 13.02
C VAL A 38 -12.39 -1.48 14.41
N SER A 39 -11.14 -1.04 14.50
CA SER A 39 -10.45 -0.84 15.78
C SER A 39 -11.08 0.27 16.62
N ILE A 40 -11.54 1.36 15.99
CA ILE A 40 -12.30 2.43 16.66
C ILE A 40 -13.60 1.88 17.23
N ALA A 41 -14.37 1.14 16.42
CA ALA A 41 -15.63 0.54 16.88
C ALA A 41 -15.39 -0.45 18.03
N ALA A 42 -14.36 -1.29 17.92
CA ALA A 42 -13.98 -2.24 18.96
C ALA A 42 -13.55 -1.53 20.25
N TYR A 43 -12.81 -0.42 20.17
CA TYR A 43 -12.46 0.39 21.32
C TYR A 43 -13.70 0.99 21.99
N ALA A 44 -14.62 1.55 21.21
CA ALA A 44 -15.85 2.15 21.74
C ALA A 44 -16.74 1.13 22.48
N ILE A 45 -16.75 -0.13 22.05
CA ILE A 45 -17.55 -1.20 22.67
C ILE A 45 -16.85 -1.76 23.93
N SER A 46 -15.53 -2.00 23.86
CA SER A 46 -14.81 -2.78 24.89
C SER A 46 -14.01 -1.93 25.88
N GLY A 47 -13.69 -0.68 25.56
CA GLY A 47 -12.74 0.15 26.31
C GLY A 47 -11.31 -0.37 26.30
N ASN A 48 -11.00 -1.42 25.53
CA ASN A 48 -9.69 -2.07 25.55
C ASN A 48 -8.62 -1.23 24.82
N ALA A 49 -7.61 -0.79 25.57
CA ALA A 49 -6.50 0.02 25.07
C ALA A 49 -5.69 -0.63 23.92
N ALA A 50 -5.69 -1.96 23.79
CA ALA A 50 -5.05 -2.64 22.66
C ALA A 50 -5.63 -2.20 21.30
N ASN A 51 -6.91 -1.83 21.26
CA ASN A 51 -7.53 -1.30 20.04
C ASN A 51 -7.00 0.10 19.67
N LEU A 52 -6.57 0.91 20.65
CA LEU A 52 -5.92 2.21 20.39
C LEU A 52 -4.53 2.03 19.77
N GLU A 53 -3.80 1.01 20.23
CA GLU A 53 -2.49 0.64 19.66
C GLU A 53 -2.65 0.18 18.21
N ASN A 54 -3.70 -0.60 17.91
CA ASN A 54 -4.03 -1.02 16.55
C ASN A 54 -4.35 0.19 15.65
N ILE A 55 -5.16 1.15 16.11
CA ILE A 55 -5.45 2.39 15.36
C ILE A 55 -4.16 3.11 14.98
N THR A 56 -3.26 3.29 15.96
CA THR A 56 -1.99 3.99 15.75
C THR A 56 -1.09 3.23 14.76
N THR A 57 -1.05 1.91 14.89
CA THR A 57 -0.26 1.04 14.00
C THR A 57 -0.73 1.11 12.56
N TYR A 58 -2.04 0.95 12.32
CA TYR A 58 -2.60 1.06 10.96
C TYR A 58 -2.45 2.47 10.38
N ALA A 59 -2.56 3.52 11.21
CA ALA A 59 -2.33 4.89 10.75
C ALA A 59 -0.89 5.11 10.26
N LEU A 60 0.10 4.52 10.94
CA LEU A 60 1.50 4.56 10.50
C LEU A 60 1.69 3.81 9.18
N ILE A 61 1.14 2.60 9.06
CA ILE A 61 1.22 1.81 7.82
C ILE A 61 0.63 2.60 6.65
N ILE A 62 -0.53 3.21 6.84
CA ILE A 62 -1.20 4.06 5.83
C ILE A 62 -0.31 5.24 5.42
N SER A 63 0.32 5.92 6.37
CA SER A 63 1.22 7.04 6.10
C SER A 63 2.43 6.61 5.25
N PHE A 64 3.07 5.49 5.62
CA PHE A 64 4.20 4.95 4.87
C PHE A 64 3.79 4.53 3.45
N ALA A 65 2.72 3.75 3.31
CA ALA A 65 2.22 3.31 2.03
C ALA A 65 1.80 4.49 1.14
N SER A 66 1.13 5.51 1.70
CA SER A 66 0.76 6.72 0.94
C SER A 66 1.99 7.48 0.43
N THR A 67 3.04 7.59 1.27
CA THR A 67 4.30 8.25 0.90
C THR A 67 4.98 7.51 -0.26
N VAL A 68 5.05 6.18 -0.17
CA VAL A 68 5.61 5.33 -1.24
C VAL A 68 4.80 5.44 -2.53
N ASN A 69 3.47 5.45 -2.44
CA ASN A 69 2.59 5.65 -3.59
C ASN A 69 2.89 6.99 -4.31
N VAL A 70 2.94 8.10 -3.56
CA VAL A 70 3.25 9.42 -4.11
C VAL A 70 4.63 9.42 -4.77
N TYR A 71 5.63 8.82 -4.13
CA TYR A 71 6.97 8.70 -4.70
C TYR A 71 6.98 7.92 -6.02
N LEU A 72 6.30 6.78 -6.09
CA LEU A 72 6.22 5.95 -7.28
C LEU A 72 5.49 6.65 -8.42
N ILE A 73 4.37 7.32 -8.15
CA ILE A 73 3.64 8.12 -9.16
C ILE A 73 4.58 9.18 -9.74
N LYS A 74 5.28 9.93 -8.88
CA LYS A 74 6.26 10.94 -9.34
C LYS A 74 7.39 10.35 -10.16
N LYS A 75 7.84 9.13 -9.84
CA LYS A 75 8.89 8.43 -10.58
C LYS A 75 8.41 7.96 -11.96
N ILE A 76 7.15 7.54 -12.07
CA ILE A 76 6.55 7.10 -13.34
C ILE A 76 6.24 8.26 -14.27
N MET A 77 5.86 9.42 -13.71
CA MET A 77 5.51 10.63 -14.47
C MET A 77 6.71 11.42 -14.99
N LYS A 78 7.92 11.14 -14.50
CA LYS A 78 9.18 11.73 -14.96
C LYS A 78 9.81 10.86 -16.05
#